data_AF-A0A8K0GMS2-F1
#
_entry.id   AF-A0A8K0GMS2-F1
#
_cell.length_a   1.000
_cell.length_b   1.000
_cell.length_c   1.000
_cell.angle_alpha   90.00
_cell.angle_beta   90.00
_cell.angle_gamma   90.00
#
_symmetry.space_group_name_H-M   'P 1'
#
loop_
_entity.id
_entity.type
_entity.pdbx_description
1 polymer ?
#
loop_
_entity_poly.entity_id
_entity_poly.type
_entity_poly.pdbx_seq_one_letter_code
_entity_poly.pdbx_strand_id
1 'polypeptide(L)'
;MAAIGKVEKEIEIQTPAEKLFKIFKSQCHHMPNMAKSVHAVDVHEGLSGENHSGLRKRTADDHDPIDKYMDLVVGLVKDIDDHLILQA
;
A
#
# COMPACT_ATOMS: atom_id res chain seq x y z
N MET A 1 19.40 -3.35 -20.31
CA MET A 1 20.07 -2.99 -19.03
C MET A 1 18.99 -2.51 -18.10
N ALA A 2 18.54 -3.35 -17.15
CA ALA A 2 17.38 -3.06 -16.31
C ALA A 2 17.83 -2.42 -14.99
N ALA A 3 17.25 -1.26 -14.65
CA ALA A 3 17.39 -0.67 -13.33
C ALA A 3 16.53 -1.49 -12.35
N ILE A 4 17.18 -2.34 -11.56
CA ILE A 4 16.56 -3.05 -10.44
C ILE A 4 17.06 -2.35 -9.17
N GLY A 5 16.14 -1.73 -8.43
CA GLY A 5 16.41 -1.10 -7.14
C GLY A 5 15.49 -1.69 -6.08
N LYS A 6 16.01 -1.89 -4.88
CA LYS A 6 15.25 -2.30 -3.69
C LYS A 6 15.24 -1.14 -2.71
N VAL A 7 14.08 -0.84 -2.14
CA VAL A 7 13.94 0.16 -1.08
C VAL A 7 13.25 -0.51 0.10
N GLU A 8 13.83 -0.34 1.29
CA GLU A 8 13.37 -0.91 2.54
C GLU A 8 13.28 0.21 3.59
N LYS A 9 12.31 0.11 4.48
CA LYS A 9 12.14 1.06 5.58
C LYS A 9 11.63 0.31 6.79
N GLU A 10 12.34 0.45 7.90
CA GLU A 10 11.93 -0.07 9.19
C GLU A 10 11.08 0.98 9.91
N ILE A 11 9.98 0.55 10.50
CA ILE A 11 9.04 1.39 11.24
C ILE A 11 8.67 0.70 12.55
N GLU A 12 8.62 1.48 13.61
CA GLU A 12 8.12 1.02 14.90
C GLU A 12 6.59 1.12 14.92
N ILE A 13 5.94 0.06 15.38
CA ILE A 13 4.49 -0.03 15.54
C ILE A 13 4.16 -0.18 17.02
N GLN A 14 3.11 0.49 17.50
CA GLN A 14 2.69 0.38 18.90
C GLN A 14 1.71 -0.77 19.11
N THR A 15 1.03 -1.22 18.06
CA THR A 15 0.06 -2.31 18.14
C THR A 15 0.73 -3.69 18.07
N PRO A 16 0.10 -4.73 18.65
CA PRO A 16 0.57 -6.10 18.48
C PRO A 16 0.66 -6.47 17.00
N ALA A 17 1.83 -6.97 16.57
CA ALA A 17 2.11 -7.33 15.18
C ALA A 17 1.05 -8.24 14.54
N GLU A 18 0.43 -9.12 15.33
CA GLU A 18 -0.66 -10.00 14.88
C GLU A 18 -1.88 -9.24 14.36
N LYS A 19 -2.26 -8.13 15.01
CA LYS A 19 -3.42 -7.33 14.61
C LYS A 19 -3.15 -6.63 13.28
N LEU A 20 -1.98 -6.00 13.16
CA LEU A 20 -1.55 -5.31 11.95
C LEU A 20 -1.40 -6.29 10.79
N PHE A 21 -0.77 -7.45 11.01
CA PHE A 21 -0.63 -8.50 10.00
C PHE A 21 -1.98 -9.03 9.49
N LYS A 22 -2.98 -9.17 10.38
CA LYS A 22 -4.32 -9.63 10.01
C LYS A 22 -5.04 -8.66 9.05
N ILE A 23 -4.80 -7.34 9.21
CA ILE A 23 -5.32 -6.31 8.29
C ILE A 23 -4.78 -6.53 6.89
N PHE A 24 -3.46 -6.61 6.73
CA PHE A 24 -2.81 -6.83 5.42
C PHE A 24 -3.06 -8.21 4.81
N LYS A 25 -3.34 -9.23 5.62
CA LYS A 25 -3.56 -10.59 5.13
C LYS A 25 -4.99 -10.87 4.71
N SER A 26 -5.97 -10.43 5.51
CA SER A 26 -7.36 -10.90 5.38
C SER A 26 -8.41 -9.79 5.36
N GLN A 27 -8.02 -8.56 5.67
CA GLN A 27 -8.96 -7.45 5.91
C GLN A 27 -8.57 -6.20 5.12
N CYS A 28 -7.94 -6.36 3.96
CA CYS A 28 -7.49 -5.25 3.11
C CYS A 28 -8.62 -4.31 2.68
N HIS A 29 -9.85 -4.83 2.60
CA HIS A 29 -11.06 -4.04 2.29
C HIS A 29 -11.42 -3.02 3.37
N HIS A 30 -10.88 -3.14 4.60
CA HIS A 30 -11.06 -2.15 5.66
C HIS A 30 -10.01 -1.04 5.64
N MET A 31 -8.92 -1.19 4.87
CA MET A 31 -7.84 -0.20 4.83
C MET A 31 -8.28 1.20 4.37
N PRO A 32 -9.17 1.38 3.36
CA PRO A 32 -9.68 2.70 2.99
C PRO A 32 -10.46 3.41 4.10
N ASN A 33 -11.05 2.66 5.03
CA ASN A 33 -11.77 3.23 6.16
C ASN A 33 -10.82 3.63 7.31
N MET A 34 -9.62 3.03 7.36
CA MET A 34 -8.62 3.29 8.40
C MET A 34 -7.64 4.40 7.99
N ALA A 35 -7.32 4.52 6.70
CA ALA A 35 -6.34 5.48 6.18
C ALA A 35 -6.96 6.50 5.24
N LYS A 36 -6.64 7.79 5.46
CA LYS A 36 -7.17 8.90 4.61
C LYS A 36 -6.46 9.01 3.27
N SER A 37 -5.29 8.39 3.14
CA SER A 37 -4.44 8.42 1.95
C SER A 37 -4.89 7.43 0.86
N VAL A 38 -5.65 6.40 1.23
CA VAL A 38 -6.12 5.35 0.32
C VAL A 38 -7.64 5.45 0.16
N HIS A 39 -8.10 5.78 -1.05
CA HIS A 39 -9.52 6.03 -1.32
C HIS A 39 -10.30 4.74 -1.57
N ALA A 40 -9.65 3.73 -2.15
CA ALA A 40 -10.24 2.43 -2.45
C ALA A 40 -9.14 1.37 -2.52
N VAL A 41 -9.46 0.16 -2.07
CA VAL A 41 -8.63 -1.04 -2.25
C VAL A 41 -9.49 -2.05 -2.98
N ASP A 42 -9.02 -2.46 -4.15
CA ASP A 42 -9.64 -3.53 -4.93
C ASP A 42 -8.66 -4.71 -5.02
N VAL A 43 -9.13 -5.91 -4.69
CA VAL A 43 -8.33 -7.13 -4.75
C VAL A 43 -8.51 -7.71 -6.15
N HIS A 44 -7.54 -7.48 -7.02
CA HIS A 44 -7.58 -8.05 -8.36
C HIS A 44 -7.27 -9.55 -8.28
N GLU A 45 -8.30 -10.40 -8.39
CA GLU A 45 -8.14 -11.85 -8.47
C GLU A 45 -7.44 -12.21 -9.79
N GLY A 46 -6.20 -12.69 -9.70
CA GLY A 46 -5.40 -13.01 -10.89
C GLY A 46 -5.85 -14.31 -11.56
N LEU A 47 -6.68 -14.22 -12.61
CA LEU A 47 -6.52 -14.90 -13.92
C LEU A 47 -7.75 -14.68 -14.82
N SER A 48 -7.65 -13.77 -15.80
CA SER A 48 -8.29 -13.84 -17.13
C SER A 48 -7.79 -12.63 -17.92
N GLY A 49 -7.09 -12.78 -19.04
CA GLY A 49 -7.76 -13.01 -20.32
C GLY A 49 -8.09 -11.66 -20.96
N GLU A 50 -7.16 -11.17 -21.79
CA GLU A 50 -7.41 -10.37 -23.00
C GLU A 50 -8.46 -9.23 -22.96
N ASN A 51 -7.94 -7.99 -23.03
CA ASN A 51 -8.51 -6.81 -23.71
C ASN A 51 -9.58 -6.01 -22.92
N HIS A 52 -9.49 -4.71 -22.62
CA HIS A 52 -8.99 -3.58 -23.40
C HIS A 52 -8.55 -2.40 -22.50
N SER A 53 -7.29 -2.00 -22.69
CA SER A 53 -6.78 -0.62 -22.83
C SER A 53 -7.35 0.53 -21.99
N GLY A 54 -6.57 0.91 -20.97
CA GLY A 54 -6.54 2.25 -20.37
C GLY A 54 -5.14 2.62 -19.86
N LEU A 55 -4.08 2.19 -20.53
CA LEU A 55 -2.69 2.50 -20.15
C LEU A 55 -2.36 3.95 -20.53
N ARG A 56 -2.45 4.85 -19.54
CA ARG A 56 -1.84 6.18 -19.65
C ARG A 56 -0.32 6.01 -19.63
N LYS A 57 0.34 6.38 -20.74
CA LYS A 57 1.81 6.42 -20.83
C LYS A 57 2.34 7.34 -19.74
N ARG A 58 3.03 6.79 -18.73
CA ARG A 58 4.06 7.55 -18.01
C ARG A 58 5.34 7.42 -18.81
N THR A 59 5.89 8.56 -19.20
CA THR A 59 7.18 8.70 -19.87
C THR A 59 8.29 8.29 -18.92
N ALA A 60 9.35 7.66 -19.44
CA ALA A 60 10.47 7.12 -18.66
C ALA A 60 11.30 8.18 -17.90
N ASP A 61 11.05 9.47 -18.15
CA ASP A 61 11.72 10.62 -17.55
C ASP A 61 10.98 11.21 -16.32
N ASP A 62 9.75 10.76 -16.04
CA ASP A 62 9.10 11.06 -14.77
C ASP A 62 9.66 10.09 -13.72
N HIS A 63 10.83 10.41 -13.17
CA HIS A 63 11.32 9.75 -11.98
C HIS A 63 10.38 10.14 -10.83
N ASP A 64 9.24 9.47 -10.71
CA ASP A 64 8.49 9.43 -9.46
C ASP A 64 9.50 8.95 -8.42
N PRO A 65 9.94 9.82 -7.48
CA PRO A 65 10.92 9.42 -6.49
C PRO A 65 10.34 8.21 -5.79
N ILE A 66 11.05 7.09 -5.85
CA ILE A 66 10.66 5.84 -5.18
C ILE A 66 10.30 6.09 -3.70
N ASP A 67 10.88 7.14 -3.14
CA ASP A 67 10.60 7.72 -1.82
C ASP A 67 9.12 8.08 -1.62
N LYS A 68 8.42 8.65 -2.63
CA LYS A 68 6.99 8.99 -2.53
C LYS A 68 6.11 7.75 -2.34
N TYR A 69 6.47 6.63 -2.96
CA TYR A 69 5.75 5.37 -2.76
C TYR A 69 5.99 4.82 -1.36
N MET A 70 7.24 4.90 -0.88
CA MET A 70 7.55 4.50 0.50
C MET A 70 6.85 5.38 1.53
N ASP A 71 6.73 6.68 1.28
CA ASP A 71 5.99 7.59 2.17
C ASP A 71 4.50 7.27 2.19
N LEU A 72 3.91 6.90 1.05
CA LEU A 72 2.54 6.41 1.00
C LEU A 72 2.37 5.12 1.83
N VAL A 73 3.24 4.13 1.65
CA VAL A 73 3.20 2.86 2.39
C VAL A 73 3.37 3.10 3.90
N VAL A 74 4.31 3.96 4.29
CA VAL A 74 4.53 4.30 5.69
C VAL A 74 3.35 5.07 6.28
N GLY A 75 2.77 6.02 5.55
CA GLY A 75 1.58 6.74 5.99
C GLY A 75 0.40 5.79 6.22
N LEU A 76 0.18 4.86 5.29
CA LEU A 76 -0.85 3.83 5.41
C LEU A 76 -0.66 2.94 6.64
N VAL A 77 0.56 2.47 6.89
CA VAL A 77 0.85 1.61 8.06
C VAL A 77 0.64 2.40 9.36
N LYS A 78 1.05 3.66 9.42
CA LYS A 78 0.83 4.52 10.59
C LYS A 78 -0.65 4.80 10.85
N ASP A 79 -1.41 5.13 9.82
CA ASP A 79 -2.86 5.35 9.93
C ASP A 79 -3.57 4.09 10.48
N ILE A 80 -3.17 2.90 10.02
CA ILE A 80 -3.70 1.62 10.51
C ILE A 80 -3.28 1.37 11.96
N ASP A 81 -2.02 1.61 12.33
CA ASP A 81 -1.52 1.46 13.70
C ASP A 81 -2.30 2.38 14.66
N ASP A 82 -2.40 3.67 14.34
CA ASP A 82 -3.17 4.65 15.12
C ASP A 82 -4.63 4.25 15.29
N HIS A 83 -5.27 3.79 14.20
CA HIS A 83 -6.65 3.31 14.25
C HIS A 83 -6.81 2.06 15.13
N LEU A 84 -5.84 1.15 15.11
CA LEU A 84 -5.84 -0.06 15.94
C LEU A 84 -5.55 0.24 17.43
N ILE A 85 -4.80 1.30 17.74
CA ILE A 85 -4.60 1.79 19.12
C ILE A 85 -5.91 2.34 19.68
N LEU A 86 -6.64 3.15 18.90
CA LEU A 86 -7.91 3.75 19.33
C LEU A 86 -9.04 2.72 19.54
N GLN A 87 -8.86 1.48 19.07
CA GLN A 87 -9.80 0.37 19.24
C GLN A 87 -9.40 -0.62 20.36
N ALA A 88 -8.26 -0.39 21.05
CA ALA A 88 -7.77 -1.23 22.14
C ALA A 88 -8.29 -0.76 23.51
#